data_AF-A0A1C6HZ74-F1
#
_entry.id   AF-A0A1C6HZ74-F1
#
_cell.length_a   1.000
_cell.length_b   1.000
_cell.length_c   1.000
_cell.angle_alpha   90.00
_cell.angle_beta   90.00
_cell.angle_gamma   90.00
#
_symmetry.space_group_name_H-M   'P 1'
#
loop_
_entity.id
_entity.type
_entity.pdbx_description
1 polymer ?
#
loop_
_entity_poly.entity_id
_entity_poly.type
_entity_poly.pdbx_seq_one_letter_code
_entity_poly.pdbx_strand_id
1 'polypeptide(L)'
;MKKNLTEIVFILDRSGSMSGLEQDTIGGFNSMIKQQKNAEGEALISTILFDNVSEVLHDRINVKDIQPLSDHDYMVRGCTALLDAIGGAIHHIGNIHKYAINVTARELP
;
A
#
# COMPACT_ATOMS: atom_id res chain seq x y z
N MET A 1 23.38 -20.71 16.46
CA MET A 1 23.16 -19.30 16.05
C MET A 1 24.52 -18.60 16.02
N LYS A 2 24.84 -17.84 14.96
CA LYS A 2 26.03 -16.96 14.99
C LYS A 2 25.87 -15.95 16.12
N LYS A 3 26.91 -15.74 16.92
CA LYS A 3 26.92 -14.66 17.92
C LYS A 3 26.93 -13.32 17.17
N ASN A 4 26.05 -12.39 17.54
CA ASN A 4 25.89 -11.05 16.93
C ASN A 4 25.25 -10.99 15.53
N LEU A 5 24.41 -11.98 15.19
CA LEU A 5 23.53 -11.90 14.02
C LEU A 5 22.12 -11.48 14.46
N THR A 6 21.65 -10.35 13.95
CA THR A 6 20.29 -9.84 14.13
C THR A 6 19.47 -10.15 12.89
N GLU A 7 18.25 -10.64 13.08
CA GLU A 7 17.31 -10.85 11.98
C GLU A 7 16.15 -9.86 12.15
N ILE A 8 15.92 -9.05 11.13
CA ILE A 8 14.92 -7.98 11.13
C ILE A 8 13.94 -8.26 10.01
N VAL A 9 12.66 -8.39 10.37
CA VAL A 9 11.59 -8.63 9.42
C VAL A 9 10.70 -7.40 9.37
N PHE A 10 10.66 -6.74 8.22
CA PHE A 10 9.73 -5.66 7.93
C PHE A 10 8.46 -6.24 7.32
N ILE A 11 7.32 -5.84 7.87
CA ILE A 11 6.01 -6.13 7.33
C ILE A 11 5.37 -4.77 7.05
N LEU A 12 5.33 -4.39 5.78
CA LEU A 12 4.87 -3.08 5.35
C LEU A 12 3.47 -3.22 4.75
N ASP A 13 2.50 -2.56 5.39
CA ASP A 13 1.15 -2.41 4.85
C ASP A 13 1.24 -1.48 3.64
N ARG A 14 0.71 -1.90 2.49
CA ARG A 14 0.56 -1.03 1.32
C ARG A 14 -0.89 -0.98 0.85
N SER A 15 -1.85 -1.26 1.72
CA SER A 15 -3.28 -1.17 1.43
C SER A 15 -3.74 0.28 1.28
N GLY A 16 -4.93 0.50 0.70
CA GLY A 16 -5.48 1.83 0.42
C GLY A 16 -5.58 2.78 1.62
N SER A 17 -5.61 2.28 2.86
CA SER A 17 -5.57 3.11 4.08
C SER A 17 -4.25 3.87 4.26
N MET A 18 -3.18 3.38 3.64
CA MET A 18 -1.86 3.98 3.66
C MET A 18 -1.71 5.13 2.63
N SER A 19 -2.77 5.45 1.89
CA SER A 19 -2.78 6.57 0.94
C SER A 19 -2.41 7.89 1.63
N GLY A 20 -1.43 8.60 1.08
CA GLY A 20 -0.89 9.83 1.65
C GLY A 20 0.18 9.62 2.73
N LEU A 21 0.48 8.37 3.12
CA LEU A 21 1.53 7.99 4.07
C LEU A 21 2.73 7.31 3.38
N GLU A 22 2.81 7.38 2.06
CA GLU A 22 3.83 6.67 1.27
C GLU A 22 5.22 7.17 1.62
N GLN A 23 5.40 8.49 1.59
CA GLN A 23 6.69 9.12 1.88
C GLN A 23 7.12 8.91 3.33
N ASP A 24 6.17 8.90 4.28
CA ASP A 24 6.48 8.62 5.68
C ASP A 24 6.90 7.16 5.88
N THR A 25 6.23 6.22 5.20
CA THR A 25 6.57 4.79 5.26
C THR A 25 7.94 4.53 4.63
N ILE A 26 8.19 5.08 3.44
CA ILE A 26 9.48 5.00 2.74
C ILE A 26 10.59 5.64 3.59
N GLY A 27 10.35 6.84 4.12
CA GLY A 27 11.29 7.57 4.95
C GLY A 27 11.62 6.84 6.25
N GLY A 28 10.60 6.27 6.91
CA GLY A 28 10.75 5.46 8.11
C GLY A 28 11.59 4.21 7.87
N PHE A 29 11.27 3.44 6.82
CA PHE A 29 12.05 2.27 6.41
C PHE A 29 13.51 2.64 6.12
N ASN A 30 13.74 3.66 5.28
CA ASN A 30 15.08 4.07 4.88
C ASN A 30 15.92 4.58 6.06
N SER A 31 15.29 5.29 7.00
CA SER A 31 15.95 5.76 8.23
C SER A 31 16.39 4.58 9.10
N MET A 32 15.52 3.57 9.25
CA MET A 32 15.85 2.37 10.01
C MET A 32 16.95 1.56 9.34
N ILE A 33 16.90 1.34 8.02
CA ILE A 33 17.99 0.69 7.28
C ILE A 33 19.31 1.43 7.47
N LYS A 34 19.32 2.76 7.38
CA LYS A 34 20.53 3.56 7.61
C LYS A 34 21.07 3.39 9.03
N GLN A 35 20.20 3.36 10.03
CA GLN A 35 20.62 3.09 11.41
C GLN A 35 21.23 1.70 11.56
N GLN A 36 20.58 0.67 10.99
CA GLN A 36 21.06 -0.72 11.05
C GLN A 36 22.36 -0.94 10.27
N LYS A 37 22.58 -0.23 9.15
CA LYS A 37 23.86 -0.25 8.42
C LYS A 37 25.05 0.24 9.26
N ASN A 38 24.79 1.14 10.22
CA ASN A 38 25.82 1.71 11.10
C ASN A 38 25.90 1.02 12.47
N ALA A 39 24.97 0.10 12.77
CA ALA A 39 24.98 -0.65 14.02
C ALA A 39 26.09 -1.71 14.03
N GLU A 40 26.59 -2.04 15.22
CA GLU A 40 27.54 -3.14 15.38
C GLU A 40 26.84 -4.50 15.18
N GLY A 41 27.53 -5.42 14.50
CA GLY A 41 27.02 -6.77 14.23
C GLY A 41 26.59 -7.00 12.77
N GLU A 42 26.10 -8.20 12.50
CA GLU A 42 25.51 -8.57 11.21
C GLU A 42 23.98 -8.44 11.33
N ALA A 43 23.32 -7.83 10.33
CA ALA A 43 21.87 -7.83 10.25
C ALA A 43 21.39 -8.39 8.90
N LEU A 44 20.40 -9.29 8.96
CA LEU A 44 19.67 -9.79 7.81
C LEU A 44 18.28 -9.17 7.79
N ILE A 45 17.89 -8.68 6.62
CA ILE A 45 16.64 -8.00 6.39
C ILE A 45 15.76 -8.87 5.51
N SER A 46 14.54 -9.12 5.98
CA SER A 46 13.44 -9.58 5.14
C SER A 46 12.38 -8.49 5.10
N THR A 47 11.79 -8.23 3.94
CA THR A 47 10.75 -7.23 3.77
C THR A 47 9.60 -7.85 3.01
N ILE A 48 8.43 -7.84 3.65
CA ILE A 48 7.18 -8.34 3.11
C ILE A 48 6.27 -7.13 2.94
N LEU A 49 5.76 -6.94 1.73
CA LEU A 49 4.71 -5.99 1.42
C LEU A 49 3.37 -6.72 1.46
N PHE A 50 2.37 -6.14 2.10
CA PHE A 50 1.05 -6.78 2.16
C PHE A 50 -0.10 -5.80 1.85
N ASP A 51 -1.10 -6.32 1.16
CA ASP A 51 -2.40 -5.70 0.90
C ASP A 51 -3.47 -6.83 0.88
N ASN A 52 -4.16 -7.04 -0.24
CA ASN A 52 -4.98 -8.23 -0.47
C ASN A 52 -4.15 -9.48 -0.81
N VAL A 53 -2.86 -9.32 -1.07
CA VAL A 53 -1.86 -10.38 -1.25
C VAL A 53 -0.60 -10.06 -0.42
N SER A 54 0.31 -11.04 -0.32
CA SER A 54 1.61 -10.87 0.33
C SER A 54 2.72 -11.06 -0.70
N GLU A 55 3.62 -10.09 -0.80
CA GLU A 55 4.75 -10.07 -1.72
C GLU A 55 6.06 -9.92 -0.94
N VAL A 56 7.04 -10.79 -1.21
CA VAL A 56 8.37 -10.71 -0.61
C VAL A 56 9.23 -9.79 -1.46
N LEU A 57 9.64 -8.65 -0.91
CA LEU A 57 10.54 -7.71 -1.55
C LEU A 57 12.01 -8.04 -1.26
N HIS A 58 12.32 -8.40 -0.02
CA HIS A 58 13.64 -8.84 0.40
C HIS A 58 13.53 -10.16 1.17
N ASP A 59 14.41 -11.12 0.88
CA ASP A 59 14.50 -12.38 1.60
C ASP A 59 15.91 -12.56 2.17
N ARG A 60 16.05 -12.35 3.49
CA ARG A 60 17.29 -12.52 4.27
C ARG A 60 18.51 -11.88 3.61
N ILE A 61 18.37 -10.67 3.10
CA ILE A 61 19.47 -9.94 2.46
C ILE A 61 20.29 -9.23 3.54
N ASN A 62 21.61 -9.17 3.38
CA ASN A 62 22.45 -8.42 4.31
C ASN A 62 22.06 -6.94 4.29
N VAL A 63 21.91 -6.33 5.46
CA VAL A 63 21.52 -4.92 5.58
C VAL A 63 22.39 -3.97 4.75
N LYS A 64 23.68 -4.31 4.53
CA LYS A 64 24.62 -3.51 3.73
C LYS A 64 24.22 -3.45 2.25
N ASP A 65 23.63 -4.51 1.74
CA ASP A 65 23.25 -4.67 0.33
C ASP A 65 21.84 -4.15 0.02
N ILE A 66 21.02 -3.92 1.07
CA ILE A 66 19.69 -3.32 0.93
C ILE A 66 19.80 -1.92 0.34
N GLN A 67 19.11 -1.70 -0.77
CA GLN A 67 18.93 -0.37 -1.35
C GLN A 67 17.82 0.38 -0.62
N PRO A 68 17.86 1.73 -0.60
CA PRO A 68 16.74 2.50 -0.12
C PRO A 68 15.47 2.14 -0.88
N LEU A 69 14.36 2.01 -0.16
CA LEU A 69 13.04 1.88 -0.75
C LEU A 69 12.72 3.15 -1.54
N SER A 70 12.26 2.98 -2.77
CA SER A 70 11.81 4.08 -3.63
C SER A 70 10.30 4.03 -3.86
N ASP A 71 9.77 5.09 -4.49
CA ASP A 71 8.35 5.16 -4.88
C ASP A 71 7.96 4.07 -5.91
N HIS A 72 8.94 3.45 -6.59
CA HIS A 72 8.70 2.31 -7.46
C HIS A 72 8.58 0.99 -6.68
N ASP A 73 9.30 0.87 -5.57
CA ASP A 73 9.33 -0.35 -4.75
C ASP A 73 8.13 -0.40 -3.80
N TYR A 74 7.67 0.76 -3.33
CA TYR A 74 6.53 0.90 -2.44
C TYR A 74 5.52 1.90 -3.00
N MET A 75 4.39 1.34 -3.42
CA MET A 75 3.22 2.10 -3.84
C MET A 75 2.00 1.49 -3.18
N VAL A 76 1.10 2.35 -2.71
CA VAL A 76 -0.18 1.93 -2.14
C VAL A 76 -1.03 1.28 -3.22
N ARG A 77 -1.67 0.16 -2.86
CA ARG A 77 -2.53 -0.67 -3.69
C ARG A 77 -3.81 -1.01 -2.93
N GLY A 78 -4.81 -1.46 -3.67
CA GLY A 78 -6.13 -1.72 -3.12
C GLY A 78 -6.93 -0.42 -3.06
N CYS A 79 -7.91 -0.30 -3.95
CA CYS A 79 -8.80 0.84 -3.94
C CYS A 79 -9.55 0.94 -2.62
N THR A 80 -9.64 2.17 -2.11
CA THR A 80 -10.73 2.61 -1.27
C THR A 80 -12.01 2.45 -2.08
N ALA A 81 -12.82 1.43 -1.76
CA ALA A 81 -14.18 1.31 -2.26
C ALA A 81 -15.07 2.50 -1.84
N LEU A 82 -14.58 3.52 -1.14
CA LEU A 82 -15.34 4.72 -0.78
C LEU A 82 -15.41 5.71 -1.94
N LEU A 83 -14.31 6.00 -2.66
CA LEU A 83 -14.37 6.84 -3.86
C LEU A 83 -15.08 6.09 -5.00
N ASP A 84 -14.85 4.78 -5.13
CA ASP A 84 -15.57 3.94 -6.08
C ASP A 84 -17.04 3.72 -5.67
N ALA A 85 -17.38 3.62 -4.38
CA ALA A 85 -18.78 3.55 -3.94
C ALA A 85 -19.47 4.91 -3.97
N ILE A 86 -18.79 6.02 -3.71
CA ILE A 86 -19.36 7.36 -3.92
C ILE A 86 -19.56 7.59 -5.42
N GLY A 87 -18.56 7.29 -6.26
CA GLY A 87 -18.68 7.34 -7.71
C GLY A 87 -19.78 6.41 -8.22
N GLY A 88 -19.84 5.18 -7.72
CA GLY A 88 -20.89 4.20 -8.00
C GLY A 88 -22.27 4.65 -7.54
N ALA A 89 -22.41 5.24 -6.35
CA ALA A 89 -23.66 5.77 -5.82
C ALA A 89 -24.14 6.99 -6.62
N ILE A 90 -23.24 7.91 -6.98
CA ILE A 90 -23.55 9.06 -7.85
C ILE A 90 -24.01 8.56 -9.23
N HIS A 91 -23.31 7.59 -9.83
CA HIS A 91 -23.68 7.02 -11.13
C HIS A 91 -25.04 6.27 -11.06
N HIS A 92 -25.27 5.56 -9.95
CA HIS A 92 -26.52 4.85 -9.69
C HIS A 92 -27.71 5.81 -9.53
N ILE A 93 -27.56 6.89 -8.76
CA ILE A 93 -28.59 7.94 -8.60
C ILE A 93 -28.85 8.69 -9.91
N GLY A 94 -27.81 8.96 -10.70
CA GLY A 94 -27.94 9.59 -12.02
C GLY A 94 -28.75 8.74 -13.02
N ASN A 95 -28.61 7.42 -12.97
CA ASN A 95 -29.38 6.50 -13.80
C ASN A 95 -30.84 6.37 -13.35
N ILE A 96 -31.12 6.37 -12.04
CA ILE A 96 -32.50 6.36 -11.52
C ILE A 96 -33.28 7.59 -12.02
N HIS A 97 -32.65 8.77 -12.04
CA HIS A 97 -33.29 9.97 -12.59
C HIS A 97 -33.50 9.89 -14.11
N LYS A 98 -32.56 9.35 -14.89
CA LYS A 98 -32.75 9.19 -16.35
C LYS A 98 -33.92 8.27 -16.74
N TYR A 99 -34.26 7.27 -15.92
CA TYR A 99 -35.41 6.40 -16.16
C TYR A 99 -36.73 6.96 -15.59
N ALA A 100 -36.69 7.74 -14.51
CA ALA A 100 -37.88 8.40 -13.97
C ALA A 100 -38.44 9.48 -14.92
N ILE A 101 -37.60 10.14 -15.72
CA ILE A 101 -38.03 11.20 -16.65
C ILE A 101 -38.66 10.63 -17.95
N ASN A 102 -38.42 9.35 -18.27
CA ASN A 102 -39.00 8.72 -19.46
C ASN A 102 -40.32 7.98 -19.20
N VAL A 103 -40.65 7.68 -17.94
CA VAL A 103 -41.95 7.05 -17.60
C VAL A 103 -43.08 8.08 -17.51
N THR A 104 -42.78 9.35 -17.23
CA THR A 104 -43.78 10.44 -17.16
C THR A 104 -44.07 11.14 -18.49
N ALA A 105 -43.36 10.82 -19.58
CA ALA A 105 -43.57 11.44 -20.89
C ALA A 105 -44.42 10.58 -21.86
N ARG A 106 -44.97 9.44 -21.42
CA ARG A 106 -45.74 8.52 -22.29
C ARG A 106 -47.21 8.33 -21.93
N GLU A 107 -47.75 9.12 -21.01
CA GLU A 107 -49.18 9.14 -20.73
C GLU A 107 -49.71 10.58 -20.78
N LEU A 108 -49.80 11.10 -22.01
CA LEU A 108 -50.72 12.17 -22.39
C LEU A 108 -51.96 11.53 -23.02
N PRO A 109 -53.17 11.83 -22.52
CA PRO A 109 -54.30 12.21 -23.36
C PRO A 109 -54.44 13.74 -23.43
#